data_AF-A0A970CR35-F1
#
_entry.id   AF-A0A970CR35-F1
#
_cell.length_a   1.000
_cell.length_b   1.000
_cell.length_c   1.000
_cell.angle_alpha   90.00
_cell.angle_beta   90.00
_cell.angle_gamma   90.00
#
_symmetry.space_group_name_H-M   'P 1'
#
loop_
_entity.id
_entity.type
_entity.pdbx_description
1 polymer ?
#
loop_
_entity_poly.entity_id
_entity_poly.type
_entity_poly.pdbx_seq_one_letter_code
_entity_poly.pdbx_strand_id
1 'polypeptide(L)'
;MTKRKKKVIILALVLVVMLVALAALQRLFMPKYMSDIYEGAMIGEYYDDSENHNIIFVGDCEVYENISPVTLWEEYGLTSYMRGSAQQLIWQSYYLLEETLSYETPDVVVFNVLSMKYGEPQNEAYNRMTLDGMKMSASKIKSINASMTEEESFMSYVFPLLRYHSRWNELTQDDFKYYWSTKKVTHSGYLMRADIKPVGGLPKAPALQDYSFSENSYKYLDMMVDLCDKKGIQLVLIKAPSLYPYWYDEWDDAMEDYANEHNLKYINFLDCTEEIGIDFSTDTYDAGLHLNVYGAEKLAHYFGKTLMDSYEFTDYASDEEVVKHWEEIVKDYDEEKAYQEELLEEYGYLKGY
;
A
#
# COMPACT_ATOMS: atom_id res chain seq x y z
N MET A 1 -35.82 -18.88 -38.66
CA MET A 1 -35.43 -17.61 -38.02
C MET A 1 -35.60 -16.44 -39.00
N THR A 2 -36.34 -15.38 -38.65
CA THR A 2 -36.62 -14.26 -39.57
C THR A 2 -35.34 -13.50 -39.93
N LYS A 3 -35.28 -12.87 -41.11
CA LYS A 3 -34.12 -12.04 -41.54
C LYS A 3 -33.76 -10.97 -40.49
N ARG A 4 -34.76 -10.41 -39.80
CA ARG A 4 -34.59 -9.46 -38.69
C ARG A 4 -33.92 -10.09 -37.47
N LYS A 5 -34.34 -11.29 -37.04
CA LYS A 5 -33.71 -12.04 -35.95
C LYS A 5 -32.25 -12.40 -36.27
N LYS A 6 -31.95 -12.80 -37.51
CA LYS A 6 -30.57 -13.03 -37.99
C LYS A 6 -29.69 -11.77 -37.87
N LYS A 7 -30.18 -10.60 -38.30
CA LYS A 7 -29.44 -9.34 -38.19
C LYS A 7 -29.15 -8.93 -36.75
N VAL A 8 -30.13 -9.07 -35.84
CA VAL A 8 -29.94 -8.76 -34.42
C VAL A 8 -28.88 -9.67 -33.79
N ILE A 9 -28.91 -10.97 -34.09
CA ILE A 9 -27.90 -11.92 -33.59
C ILE A 9 -26.51 -11.59 -34.12
N ILE A 10 -26.38 -11.25 -35.41
CA ILE A 10 -25.09 -10.86 -35.99
C ILE A 10 -24.56 -9.59 -35.32
N LEU A 11 -25.41 -8.57 -35.10
CA LEU A 11 -25.01 -7.34 -34.42
C LEU A 11 -24.56 -7.59 -32.98
N ALA A 12 -25.29 -8.43 -32.24
CA ALA A 12 -24.91 -8.81 -30.88
C ALA A 12 -23.57 -9.56 -30.86
N LEU A 13 -23.34 -10.49 -31.79
CA LEU A 13 -22.06 -11.20 -31.93
C LEU A 13 -20.91 -10.24 -32.23
N VAL A 14 -21.09 -9.30 -33.16
CA VAL A 14 -20.07 -8.29 -33.49
C VAL A 14 -19.75 -7.42 -32.27
N LEU A 15 -20.77 -7.00 -31.52
CA LEU A 15 -20.57 -6.22 -30.29
C LEU A 15 -19.80 -7.00 -29.24
N VAL A 16 -20.13 -8.28 -29.02
CA VAL A 16 -19.41 -9.14 -28.07
C VAL A 16 -17.95 -9.31 -28.50
N VAL A 17 -17.69 -9.60 -29.77
CA VAL A 17 -16.31 -9.73 -30.29
C VAL A 17 -15.53 -8.43 -30.11
N MET A 18 -16.16 -7.28 -30.36
CA MET A 18 -15.54 -5.97 -30.15
C MET A 18 -15.22 -5.73 -28.66
N LEU A 19 -16.13 -6.02 -27.75
CA LEU A 19 -15.91 -5.86 -26.31
C LEU A 19 -14.80 -6.79 -25.80
N VAL A 20 -14.76 -8.03 -26.28
CA VAL A 20 -13.68 -8.99 -25.95
C VAL A 20 -12.34 -8.48 -26.48
N ALA A 21 -12.29 -7.97 -27.71
CA ALA A 21 -11.07 -7.40 -28.28
C ALA A 21 -10.60 -6.16 -27.48
N LEU A 22 -11.51 -5.27 -27.08
CA LEU A 22 -11.19 -4.11 -26.25
C LEU A 22 -10.71 -4.51 -24.86
N ALA A 23 -11.32 -5.52 -24.23
CA ALA A 23 -10.86 -6.05 -22.95
C ALA A 23 -9.47 -6.69 -23.06
N ALA A 24 -9.21 -7.42 -24.16
CA ALA A 24 -7.89 -8.00 -24.42
C ALA A 24 -6.82 -6.92 -24.66
N LEU A 25 -7.14 -5.89 -25.45
CA LEU A 25 -6.24 -4.75 -25.65
C LEU A 25 -6.01 -3.98 -24.36
N GLN A 26 -7.05 -3.70 -23.59
CA GLN A 26 -6.91 -3.07 -22.28
C GLN A 26 -5.94 -3.86 -21.39
N ARG A 27 -6.13 -5.18 -21.30
CA ARG A 27 -5.24 -6.03 -20.52
C ARG A 27 -3.81 -5.99 -21.05
N LEU A 28 -3.59 -6.00 -22.36
CA LEU A 28 -2.23 -5.94 -22.94
C LEU A 28 -1.55 -4.59 -22.66
N PHE A 29 -2.31 -3.49 -22.73
CA PHE A 29 -1.79 -2.14 -22.62
C PHE A 29 -1.73 -1.60 -21.20
N MET A 30 -2.32 -2.28 -20.21
CA MET A 30 -2.12 -1.91 -18.81
C MET A 30 -0.70 -2.31 -18.36
N PRO A 31 0.01 -1.43 -17.64
CA PRO A 31 1.34 -1.75 -17.11
C PRO A 31 1.29 -3.01 -16.24
N LYS A 32 2.37 -3.80 -16.29
CA LYS A 32 2.48 -5.04 -15.51
C LYS A 32 3.19 -4.85 -14.18
N TYR A 33 4.01 -3.79 -14.05
CA TYR A 33 4.70 -3.47 -12.80
C TYR A 33 5.61 -4.62 -12.31
N MET A 34 6.30 -5.30 -13.22
CA MET A 34 7.11 -6.51 -12.93
C MET A 34 8.63 -6.31 -13.10
N SER A 35 9.09 -5.10 -13.41
CA SER A 35 10.49 -4.83 -13.76
C SER A 35 11.10 -3.59 -13.11
N ASP A 36 10.33 -2.51 -12.92
CA ASP A 36 10.91 -1.21 -12.51
C ASP A 36 10.09 -0.47 -11.44
N ILE A 37 8.78 -0.72 -11.35
CA ILE A 37 7.86 0.02 -10.47
C ILE A 37 6.91 -1.01 -9.87
N TYR A 38 7.39 -1.79 -8.91
CA TYR A 38 6.64 -2.89 -8.29
C TYR A 38 5.39 -2.41 -7.54
N GLU A 39 5.42 -1.16 -7.07
CA GLU A 39 4.37 -0.51 -6.29
C GLU A 39 3.02 -0.48 -7.01
N GLY A 40 3.03 -0.46 -8.34
CA GLY A 40 1.80 -0.48 -9.13
C GLY A 40 1.09 -1.85 -9.17
N ALA A 41 1.75 -2.93 -8.76
CA ALA A 41 1.14 -4.26 -8.67
C ALA A 41 0.46 -4.50 -7.32
N MET A 42 0.94 -3.85 -6.25
CA MET A 42 0.68 -4.20 -4.85
C MET A 42 -0.80 -4.20 -4.45
N ILE A 43 -1.57 -3.17 -4.84
CA ILE A 43 -2.99 -3.08 -4.48
C ILE A 43 -3.79 -4.28 -5.00
N GLY A 44 -3.40 -4.83 -6.14
CA GLY A 44 -4.04 -6.00 -6.73
C GLY A 44 -3.74 -7.30 -5.99
N GLU A 45 -2.55 -7.43 -5.37
CA GLU A 45 -2.10 -8.68 -4.74
C GLU A 45 -2.95 -9.08 -3.53
N TYR A 46 -3.53 -8.11 -2.83
CA TYR A 46 -4.42 -8.35 -1.69
C TYR A 46 -5.58 -9.27 -2.06
N TYR A 47 -6.07 -9.19 -3.30
CA TYR A 47 -7.22 -9.99 -3.72
C TYR A 47 -6.91 -11.47 -3.94
N ASP A 48 -5.63 -11.83 -3.95
CA ASP A 48 -5.14 -13.21 -4.03
C ASP A 48 -4.62 -13.71 -2.66
N ASP A 49 -4.68 -12.89 -1.60
CA ASP A 49 -4.28 -13.26 -0.24
C ASP A 49 -5.47 -13.83 0.58
N SER A 50 -5.19 -14.37 1.77
CA SER A 50 -6.23 -14.91 2.64
C SER A 50 -7.02 -13.79 3.30
N GLU A 51 -8.35 -13.84 3.26
CA GLU A 51 -9.19 -12.96 4.08
C GLU A 51 -9.10 -13.49 5.53
N ASN A 52 -8.50 -12.74 6.48
CA ASN A 52 -8.46 -12.91 7.95
C ASN A 52 -7.15 -12.36 8.56
N HIS A 53 -7.00 -11.04 8.56
CA HIS A 53 -5.88 -10.36 9.18
C HIS A 53 -6.23 -9.80 10.56
N ASN A 54 -5.37 -9.99 11.57
CA ASN A 54 -5.47 -9.25 12.83
C ASN A 54 -5.30 -7.75 12.58
N ILE A 55 -4.39 -7.39 11.67
CA ILE A 55 -3.99 -6.00 11.44
C ILE A 55 -4.03 -5.68 9.95
N ILE A 56 -4.79 -4.64 9.60
CA ILE A 56 -4.68 -4.00 8.28
C ILE A 56 -3.94 -2.68 8.43
N PHE A 57 -2.82 -2.57 7.75
CA PHE A 57 -2.11 -1.31 7.64
C PHE A 57 -2.53 -0.58 6.37
N VAL A 58 -2.72 0.73 6.43
CA VAL A 58 -3.13 1.56 5.30
C VAL A 58 -2.28 2.82 5.25
N GLY A 59 -1.72 3.13 4.09
CA GLY A 59 -0.93 4.35 3.91
C GLY A 59 -0.05 4.30 2.66
N ASP A 60 0.92 5.20 2.62
CA ASP A 60 1.88 5.31 1.52
C ASP A 60 3.09 4.37 1.71
N CYS A 61 4.20 4.67 1.02
CA CYS A 61 5.46 3.92 1.09
C CYS A 61 6.00 3.73 2.51
N GLU A 62 5.71 4.68 3.39
CA GLU A 62 6.08 4.56 4.79
C GLU A 62 5.42 3.39 5.54
N VAL A 63 4.31 2.85 5.01
CA VAL A 63 3.67 1.66 5.57
C VAL A 63 4.30 0.39 5.03
N TYR A 64 4.31 0.23 3.70
CA TYR A 64 4.64 -1.05 3.08
C TYR A 64 6.14 -1.37 3.03
N GLU A 65 7.00 -0.43 3.44
CA GLU A 65 8.46 -0.64 3.45
C GLU A 65 9.08 -0.67 4.85
N ASN A 66 8.37 -0.19 5.88
CA ASN A 66 8.97 -0.02 7.21
C ASN A 66 8.59 -1.08 8.24
N ILE A 67 7.59 -1.93 7.99
CA ILE A 67 7.10 -2.88 9.00
C ILE A 67 7.09 -4.28 8.40
N SER A 68 7.86 -5.20 8.99
CA SER A 68 7.89 -6.61 8.57
C SER A 68 6.65 -7.38 9.09
N PRO A 69 5.74 -7.83 8.22
CA PRO A 69 4.60 -8.66 8.64
C PRO A 69 5.05 -10.05 9.10
N VAL A 70 6.17 -10.56 8.57
CA VAL A 70 6.76 -11.84 8.97
C VAL A 70 7.22 -11.79 10.43
N THR A 71 7.88 -10.70 10.84
CA THR A 71 8.28 -10.54 12.25
C THR A 71 7.07 -10.46 13.19
N LEU A 72 6.00 -9.78 12.78
CA LEU A 72 4.75 -9.74 13.56
C LEU A 72 4.15 -11.14 13.74
N TRP A 73 4.19 -11.96 12.69
CA TRP A 73 3.72 -13.33 12.73
C TRP A 73 4.61 -14.24 13.60
N GLU A 74 5.92 -14.28 13.36
CA GLU A 74 6.82 -15.22 14.03
C GLU A 74 6.97 -14.95 15.53
N GLU A 75 6.96 -13.68 15.94
CA GLU A 75 7.16 -13.31 17.34
C GLU A 75 5.87 -13.22 18.15
N TYR A 76 4.76 -12.82 17.52
CA TYR A 76 3.51 -12.49 18.21
C TYR A 76 2.29 -13.29 17.72
N GLY A 77 2.42 -14.06 16.63
CA GLY A 77 1.30 -14.78 16.01
C GLY A 77 0.29 -13.84 15.33
N LEU A 78 0.69 -12.62 15.01
CA LEU A 78 -0.20 -11.59 14.45
C LEU A 78 -0.20 -11.65 12.92
N THR A 79 -1.35 -12.00 12.34
CA THR A 79 -1.53 -11.92 10.89
C THR A 79 -1.73 -10.47 10.47
N SER A 80 -1.04 -10.03 9.42
CA SER A 80 -1.12 -8.64 8.99
C SER A 80 -0.98 -8.48 7.48
N TYR A 81 -1.59 -7.42 6.94
CA TYR A 81 -1.47 -7.07 5.53
C TYR A 81 -1.29 -5.55 5.34
N MET A 82 -0.39 -5.17 4.43
CA MET A 82 -0.13 -3.78 4.04
C MET A 82 -0.97 -3.37 2.82
N ARG A 83 -2.03 -2.60 3.04
CA ARG A 83 -2.85 -1.95 1.98
C ARG A 83 -2.28 -0.57 1.64
N GLY A 84 -1.08 -0.58 1.06
CA GLY A 84 -0.37 0.65 0.69
C GLY A 84 0.05 0.72 -0.79
N SER A 85 0.32 1.94 -1.23
CA SER A 85 0.85 2.26 -2.57
C SER A 85 1.63 3.57 -2.55
N ALA A 86 2.50 3.79 -3.54
CA ALA A 86 3.34 4.99 -3.56
C ALA A 86 2.50 6.29 -3.55
N GLN A 87 2.85 7.22 -2.65
CA GLN A 87 2.13 8.49 -2.43
C GLN A 87 0.61 8.32 -2.24
N GLN A 88 0.18 7.31 -1.51
CA GLN A 88 -1.24 7.10 -1.21
C GLN A 88 -1.81 8.27 -0.38
N LEU A 89 -2.82 8.94 -0.93
CA LEU A 89 -3.47 10.11 -0.32
C LEU A 89 -4.48 9.65 0.73
N ILE A 90 -4.79 10.48 1.73
CA ILE A 90 -5.66 10.07 2.85
C ILE A 90 -7.06 9.63 2.41
N TRP A 91 -7.65 10.27 1.39
CA TRP A 91 -8.93 9.82 0.85
C TRP A 91 -8.83 8.48 0.10
N GLN A 92 -7.68 8.21 -0.52
CA GLN A 92 -7.42 6.90 -1.12
C GLN A 92 -7.30 5.85 -0.03
N SER A 93 -6.55 6.13 1.04
CA SER A 93 -6.48 5.29 2.24
C SER A 93 -7.86 4.99 2.83
N TYR A 94 -8.70 6.02 3.02
CA TYR A 94 -10.08 5.83 3.49
C TYR A 94 -10.89 4.90 2.59
N TYR A 95 -10.92 5.13 1.27
CA TYR A 95 -11.76 4.31 0.38
C TYR A 95 -11.19 2.92 0.13
N LEU A 96 -9.86 2.76 0.19
CA LEU A 96 -9.21 1.47 0.15
C LEU A 96 -9.56 0.65 1.39
N LEU A 97 -9.55 1.29 2.58
CA LEU A 97 -10.02 0.68 3.82
C LEU A 97 -11.52 0.37 3.77
N GLU A 98 -12.37 1.31 3.33
CA GLU A 98 -13.82 1.10 3.17
C GLU A 98 -14.12 -0.14 2.32
N GLU A 99 -13.33 -0.36 1.26
CA GLU A 99 -13.41 -1.54 0.42
C GLU A 99 -12.87 -2.80 1.11
N THR A 100 -11.67 -2.75 1.70
CA THR A 100 -11.05 -3.86 2.46
C THR A 100 -12.01 -4.37 3.54
N LEU A 101 -12.64 -3.48 4.29
CA LEU A 101 -13.58 -3.82 5.36
C LEU A 101 -14.93 -4.39 4.86
N SER A 102 -15.12 -4.51 3.54
CA SER A 102 -16.22 -5.27 2.93
C SER A 102 -15.88 -6.75 2.73
N TYR A 103 -14.59 -7.10 2.77
CA TYR A 103 -14.09 -8.47 2.66
C TYR A 103 -13.78 -9.05 4.04
N GLU A 104 -13.16 -8.26 4.92
CA GLU A 104 -12.77 -8.71 6.26
C GLU A 104 -13.04 -7.66 7.35
N THR A 105 -12.77 -8.00 8.61
CA THR A 105 -12.90 -7.09 9.75
C THR A 105 -11.75 -7.40 10.72
N PRO A 106 -10.62 -6.67 10.63
CA PRO A 106 -9.47 -6.88 11.50
C PRO A 106 -9.73 -6.41 12.92
N ASP A 107 -8.90 -6.83 13.86
CA ASP A 107 -8.93 -6.33 15.24
C ASP A 107 -8.42 -4.88 15.30
N VAL A 108 -7.37 -4.59 14.52
CA VAL A 108 -6.70 -3.29 14.46
C VAL A 108 -6.53 -2.81 13.01
N VAL A 109 -6.76 -1.52 12.79
CA VAL A 109 -6.31 -0.80 11.59
C VAL A 109 -5.22 0.17 11.99
N VAL A 110 -4.12 0.18 11.24
CA VAL A 110 -2.99 1.10 11.44
C VAL A 110 -2.92 2.06 10.26
N PHE A 111 -2.97 3.36 10.53
CA PHE A 111 -2.88 4.40 9.50
C PHE A 111 -1.61 5.24 9.67
N ASN A 112 -0.81 5.36 8.60
CA ASN A 112 0.36 6.25 8.60
C ASN A 112 -0.03 7.69 8.25
N VAL A 113 0.25 8.62 9.16
CA VAL A 113 -0.25 10.00 9.10
C VAL A 113 0.49 10.89 8.11
N LEU A 114 1.58 10.44 7.46
CA LEU A 114 2.35 11.27 6.53
C LEU A 114 1.48 11.89 5.44
N SER A 115 0.50 11.13 4.93
CA SER A 115 -0.41 11.59 3.87
C SER A 115 -1.25 12.81 4.25
N MET A 116 -1.36 13.17 5.55
CA MET A 116 -2.06 14.36 6.04
C MET A 116 -1.51 15.66 5.45
N LYS A 117 -0.22 15.70 5.09
CA LYS A 117 0.43 16.86 4.45
C LYS A 117 -0.17 17.23 3.09
N TYR A 118 -0.90 16.33 2.45
CA TYR A 118 -1.57 16.56 1.17
C TYR A 118 -3.03 16.95 1.39
N GLY A 119 -3.41 18.17 1.00
CA GLY A 119 -4.81 18.61 1.04
C GLY A 119 -5.58 18.41 -0.27
N GLU A 120 -4.87 18.18 -1.38
CA GLU A 120 -5.41 18.21 -2.75
C GLU A 120 -4.83 17.06 -3.59
N PRO A 121 -5.50 16.64 -4.68
CA PRO A 121 -4.95 15.75 -5.70
C PRO A 121 -3.52 16.13 -6.14
N GLN A 122 -2.62 15.13 -6.23
CA GLN A 122 -1.20 15.36 -6.48
C GLN A 122 -0.77 14.97 -7.90
N ASN A 123 -0.92 13.69 -8.26
CA ASN A 123 -0.32 13.16 -9.48
C ASN A 123 -1.09 11.95 -10.03
N GLU A 124 -1.40 11.98 -11.32
CA GLU A 124 -2.11 10.90 -12.00
C GLU A 124 -1.39 9.53 -11.89
N ALA A 125 -0.05 9.48 -11.99
CA ALA A 125 0.67 8.22 -11.99
C ALA A 125 0.53 7.49 -10.64
N TYR A 126 0.68 8.22 -9.54
CA TYR A 126 0.47 7.67 -8.19
C TYR A 126 -1.01 7.32 -7.95
N ASN A 127 -1.94 8.18 -8.36
CA ASN A 127 -3.38 7.86 -8.32
C ASN A 127 -3.69 6.52 -9.01
N ARG A 128 -3.08 6.26 -10.17
CA ARG A 128 -3.30 5.02 -10.93
C ARG A 128 -2.67 3.81 -10.26
N MET A 129 -1.49 3.93 -9.64
CA MET A 129 -0.90 2.84 -8.85
C MET A 129 -1.84 2.38 -7.74
N THR A 130 -2.56 3.31 -7.10
CA THR A 130 -3.57 2.95 -6.10
C THR A 130 -4.85 2.41 -6.74
N LEU A 131 -5.40 3.14 -7.71
CA LEU A 131 -6.78 2.95 -8.16
C LEU A 131 -6.93 1.87 -9.22
N ASP A 132 -5.94 1.65 -10.09
CA ASP A 132 -6.08 0.67 -11.18
C ASP A 132 -6.10 -0.76 -10.64
N GLY A 133 -5.37 -1.02 -9.54
CA GLY A 133 -5.38 -2.30 -8.83
C GLY A 133 -6.71 -2.64 -8.15
N MET A 134 -7.50 -1.65 -7.73
CA MET A 134 -8.76 -1.89 -7.02
C MET A 134 -9.81 -2.63 -7.88
N LYS A 135 -10.55 -3.56 -7.28
CA LYS A 135 -11.78 -4.11 -7.90
C LYS A 135 -12.83 -2.99 -8.05
N MET A 136 -13.66 -3.09 -9.08
CA MET A 136 -14.70 -2.08 -9.32
C MET A 136 -15.76 -2.13 -8.21
N SER A 137 -15.82 -1.08 -7.40
CA SER A 137 -16.71 -0.94 -6.24
C SER A 137 -17.22 0.49 -6.08
N ALA A 138 -18.20 0.70 -5.21
CA ALA A 138 -18.65 2.06 -4.87
C ALA A 138 -17.50 2.89 -4.27
N SER A 139 -16.66 2.28 -3.44
CA SER A 139 -15.49 2.91 -2.83
C SER A 139 -14.45 3.30 -3.90
N LYS A 140 -14.16 2.43 -4.88
CA LYS A 140 -13.30 2.77 -6.02
C LYS A 140 -13.83 3.99 -6.79
N ILE A 141 -15.13 4.03 -7.09
CA ILE A 141 -15.75 5.16 -7.82
C ILE A 141 -15.60 6.47 -7.04
N LYS A 142 -15.88 6.46 -5.73
CA LYS A 142 -15.71 7.65 -4.89
C LYS A 142 -14.25 8.07 -4.78
N SER A 143 -13.34 7.10 -4.67
CA SER A 143 -11.89 7.34 -4.61
C SER A 143 -11.33 7.98 -5.87
N ILE A 144 -11.76 7.52 -7.06
CA ILE A 144 -11.42 8.16 -8.34
C ILE A 144 -11.89 9.62 -8.34
N ASN A 145 -13.15 9.87 -7.97
CA ASN A 145 -13.68 11.24 -7.96
C ASN A 145 -12.97 12.17 -6.97
N ALA A 146 -12.47 11.64 -5.85
CA ALA A 146 -11.70 12.40 -4.87
C ALA A 146 -10.23 12.62 -5.29
N SER A 147 -9.67 11.74 -6.14
CA SER A 147 -8.24 11.73 -6.46
C SER A 147 -7.87 12.42 -7.76
N MET A 148 -8.78 12.50 -8.73
CA MET A 148 -8.47 13.05 -10.05
C MET A 148 -8.01 14.50 -9.97
N THR A 149 -6.90 14.79 -10.64
CA THR A 149 -6.52 16.16 -11.00
C THR A 149 -7.39 16.67 -12.16
N GLU A 150 -7.32 17.98 -12.45
CA GLU A 150 -8.12 18.61 -13.51
C GLU A 150 -7.86 18.04 -14.92
N GLU A 151 -6.69 17.44 -15.15
CA GLU A 151 -6.29 16.87 -16.44
C GLU A 151 -6.78 15.42 -16.64
N GLU A 152 -7.32 14.81 -15.58
CA GLU A 152 -7.76 13.43 -15.59
C GLU A 152 -9.24 13.27 -15.96
N SER A 153 -9.62 12.06 -16.37
CA SER A 153 -11.02 11.77 -16.71
C SER A 153 -11.49 10.49 -16.01
N PHE A 154 -12.69 10.52 -15.44
CA PHE A 154 -13.29 9.35 -14.80
C PHE A 154 -13.35 8.14 -15.75
N MET A 155 -13.65 8.40 -17.03
CA MET A 155 -13.75 7.36 -18.04
C MET A 155 -12.43 6.63 -18.31
N SER A 156 -11.28 7.28 -18.13
CA SER A 156 -9.97 6.65 -18.31
C SER A 156 -9.56 5.77 -17.12
N TYR A 157 -10.27 5.82 -15.99
CA TYR A 157 -10.17 4.86 -14.90
C TYR A 157 -11.14 3.68 -15.06
N VAL A 158 -12.32 3.90 -15.66
CA VAL A 158 -13.27 2.83 -15.97
C VAL A 158 -12.80 1.98 -17.16
N PHE A 159 -12.23 2.64 -18.16
CA PHE A 159 -11.64 2.00 -19.34
C PHE A 159 -10.16 2.41 -19.47
N PRO A 160 -9.23 1.79 -18.71
CA PRO A 160 -7.80 2.08 -18.74
C PRO A 160 -7.16 2.13 -20.13
N LEU A 161 -7.73 1.43 -21.13
CA LEU A 161 -7.26 1.56 -22.51
C LEU A 161 -7.28 3.01 -23.01
N LEU A 162 -8.21 3.86 -22.56
CA LEU A 162 -8.24 5.28 -22.89
C LEU A 162 -7.00 6.02 -22.38
N ARG A 163 -6.44 5.63 -21.24
CA ARG A 163 -5.17 6.19 -20.76
C ARG A 163 -3.97 5.57 -21.45
N TYR A 164 -4.00 4.25 -21.60
CA TYR A 164 -2.80 3.49 -21.95
C TYR A 164 -2.65 3.19 -23.43
N HIS A 165 -3.61 3.53 -24.30
CA HIS A 165 -3.50 3.29 -25.75
C HIS A 165 -2.23 3.87 -26.40
N SER A 166 -1.64 4.90 -25.81
CA SER A 166 -0.39 5.49 -26.28
C SER A 166 0.83 4.57 -26.08
N ARG A 167 0.77 3.58 -25.17
CA ARG A 167 1.86 2.63 -24.85
C ARG A 167 2.15 1.59 -25.94
N TRP A 168 1.52 1.66 -27.12
CA TRP A 168 1.68 0.63 -28.17
C TRP A 168 3.15 0.46 -28.62
N ASN A 169 3.96 1.52 -28.55
CA ASN A 169 5.38 1.53 -28.88
C ASN A 169 6.29 1.30 -27.65
N GLU A 170 5.72 1.10 -26.46
CA GLU A 170 6.41 0.85 -25.19
C GLU A 170 6.24 -0.61 -24.72
N LEU A 171 5.46 -1.43 -25.44
CA LEU A 171 5.24 -2.83 -25.08
C LEU A 171 6.55 -3.62 -25.13
N THR A 172 6.85 -4.33 -24.04
CA THR A 172 8.02 -5.18 -23.88
C THR A 172 7.63 -6.66 -23.85
N GLN A 173 8.60 -7.56 -23.71
CA GLN A 173 8.33 -8.99 -23.54
C GLN A 173 7.51 -9.28 -22.26
N ASP A 174 7.66 -8.45 -21.23
CA ASP A 174 6.96 -8.62 -19.96
C ASP A 174 5.45 -8.37 -20.08
N ASP A 175 5.01 -7.45 -20.95
CA ASP A 175 3.58 -7.23 -21.20
C ASP A 175 2.88 -8.48 -21.77
N PHE A 176 3.61 -9.31 -22.54
CA PHE A 176 3.11 -10.58 -23.07
C PHE A 176 3.28 -11.73 -22.07
N LYS A 177 4.43 -11.80 -21.40
CA LYS A 177 4.73 -12.83 -20.40
C LYS A 177 3.75 -12.79 -19.23
N TYR A 178 3.49 -11.59 -18.70
CA TYR A 178 2.57 -11.35 -17.58
C TYR A 178 1.18 -10.93 -18.06
N TYR A 179 0.82 -11.25 -19.31
CA TYR A 179 -0.51 -10.96 -19.81
C TYR A 179 -1.58 -11.67 -18.98
N TRP A 180 -1.37 -12.93 -18.57
CA TRP A 180 -2.39 -13.70 -17.83
C TRP A 180 -2.23 -13.63 -16.32
N SER A 181 -1.01 -13.68 -15.81
CA SER A 181 -0.71 -13.63 -14.38
C SER A 181 0.57 -12.84 -14.17
N THR A 182 0.59 -12.02 -13.13
CA THR A 182 1.80 -11.41 -12.57
C THR A 182 2.41 -12.36 -11.54
N LYS A 183 3.66 -12.11 -11.15
CA LYS A 183 4.27 -12.71 -9.97
C LYS A 183 3.90 -11.86 -8.75
N LYS A 184 3.92 -12.47 -7.56
CA LYS A 184 3.90 -11.72 -6.30
C LYS A 184 5.23 -10.96 -6.17
N VAL A 185 5.16 -9.71 -5.72
CA VAL A 185 6.33 -8.85 -5.50
C VAL A 185 6.43 -8.36 -4.05
N THR A 186 5.50 -8.82 -3.20
CA THR A 186 5.45 -8.47 -1.77
C THR A 186 5.24 -9.69 -0.88
N HIS A 187 5.57 -9.54 0.40
CA HIS A 187 5.21 -10.48 1.45
C HIS A 187 4.09 -9.88 2.29
N SER A 188 2.84 -10.30 2.07
CA SER A 188 1.66 -9.68 2.71
C SER A 188 1.58 -8.15 2.55
N GLY A 189 1.89 -7.67 1.34
CA GLY A 189 1.93 -6.24 1.01
C GLY A 189 3.23 -5.53 1.41
N TYR A 190 4.17 -6.18 2.11
CA TYR A 190 5.49 -5.62 2.41
C TYR A 190 6.45 -5.76 1.22
N LEU A 191 7.01 -4.64 0.74
CA LEU A 191 8.00 -4.62 -0.34
C LEU A 191 9.40 -4.67 0.25
N MET A 192 10.08 -5.81 0.10
CA MET A 192 11.38 -6.04 0.73
C MET A 192 12.53 -5.37 -0.03
N ARG A 193 13.40 -4.70 0.73
CA ARG A 193 14.70 -4.21 0.30
C ARG A 193 15.76 -4.56 1.32
N ALA A 194 16.85 -5.21 0.92
CA ALA A 194 17.98 -5.54 1.79
C ALA A 194 19.21 -4.65 1.54
N ASP A 195 19.20 -3.80 0.51
CA ASP A 195 20.28 -2.88 0.23
C ASP A 195 20.44 -1.81 1.32
N ILE A 196 21.64 -1.25 1.37
CA ILE A 196 22.02 -0.27 2.37
C ILE A 196 22.47 1.00 1.65
N LYS A 197 21.78 2.08 1.95
CA LYS A 197 22.21 3.43 1.62
C LYS A 197 22.13 4.27 2.89
N PRO A 198 23.28 4.52 3.54
CA PRO A 198 23.34 5.29 4.77
C PRO A 198 22.76 6.69 4.60
N VAL A 199 22.17 7.23 5.67
CA VAL A 199 21.79 8.64 5.73
C VAL A 199 23.00 9.53 5.47
N GLY A 200 22.87 10.41 4.49
CA GLY A 200 23.86 11.43 4.16
C GLY A 200 23.51 12.79 4.77
N GLY A 201 23.85 13.86 4.05
CA GLY A 201 23.38 15.19 4.41
C GLY A 201 21.89 15.33 4.11
N LEU A 202 21.07 15.50 5.15
CA LEU A 202 19.66 15.81 4.98
C LEU A 202 19.47 17.27 4.54
N PRO A 203 18.53 17.55 3.62
CA PRO A 203 18.19 18.92 3.29
C PRO A 203 17.61 19.62 4.53
N LYS A 204 17.88 20.91 4.67
CA LYS A 204 17.23 21.70 5.72
C LYS A 204 15.71 21.69 5.45
N ALA A 205 14.93 21.41 6.50
CA ALA A 205 13.47 21.50 6.44
C ALA A 205 13.05 22.89 5.89
N PRO A 206 12.27 22.94 4.79
CA PRO A 206 11.78 24.20 4.28
C PRO A 206 10.80 24.80 5.29
N ALA A 207 10.82 26.13 5.48
CA ALA A 207 9.79 26.78 6.27
C ALA A 207 8.48 26.80 5.50
N LEU A 208 7.38 26.39 6.13
CA LEU A 208 6.05 26.45 5.52
C LEU A 208 5.39 27.79 5.82
N GLN A 209 4.52 28.22 4.91
CA GLN A 209 3.67 29.38 5.14
C GLN A 209 2.58 29.08 6.19
N ASP A 210 2.14 27.83 6.21
CA ASP A 210 1.08 27.30 7.07
C ASP A 210 1.45 25.87 7.45
N TYR A 211 1.42 25.58 8.75
CA TYR A 211 1.69 24.26 9.30
C TYR A 211 0.40 23.50 9.63
N SER A 212 -0.77 24.04 9.32
CA SER A 212 -2.02 23.31 9.51
C SER A 212 -2.24 22.27 8.42
N PHE A 213 -2.84 21.13 8.80
CA PHE A 213 -3.41 20.21 7.84
C PHE A 213 -4.70 20.76 7.25
N SER A 214 -5.00 20.35 6.02
CA SER A 214 -6.22 20.82 5.35
C SER A 214 -7.49 20.27 6.00
N GLU A 215 -8.59 21.03 5.91
CA GLU A 215 -9.92 20.54 6.31
C GLU A 215 -10.32 19.26 5.57
N ASN A 216 -9.89 19.11 4.32
CA ASN A 216 -10.15 17.92 3.54
C ASN A 216 -9.40 16.69 4.12
N SER A 217 -8.16 16.87 4.56
CA SER A 217 -7.39 15.82 5.22
C SER A 217 -8.09 15.34 6.50
N TYR A 218 -8.43 16.28 7.40
CA TYR A 218 -9.16 15.96 8.63
C TYR A 218 -10.51 15.29 8.37
N LYS A 219 -11.28 15.76 7.38
CA LYS A 219 -12.54 15.13 7.00
C LYS A 219 -12.37 13.64 6.70
N TYR A 220 -11.33 13.24 5.97
CA TYR A 220 -11.12 11.83 5.65
C TYR A 220 -10.55 11.02 6.82
N LEU A 221 -9.79 11.66 7.72
CA LEU A 221 -9.38 11.05 8.98
C LEU A 221 -10.60 10.79 9.88
N ASP A 222 -11.48 11.77 10.03
CA ASP A 222 -12.75 11.64 10.78
C ASP A 222 -13.60 10.51 10.20
N MET A 223 -13.72 10.44 8.87
CA MET A 223 -14.43 9.36 8.20
C MET A 223 -13.81 7.98 8.50
N MET A 224 -12.47 7.89 8.61
CA MET A 224 -11.76 6.66 8.94
C MET A 224 -12.00 6.24 10.40
N VAL A 225 -11.95 7.18 11.35
CA VAL A 225 -12.33 6.96 12.75
C VAL A 225 -13.76 6.41 12.83
N ASP A 226 -14.70 7.13 12.22
CA ASP A 226 -16.11 6.77 12.15
C ASP A 226 -16.35 5.36 11.59
N LEU A 227 -15.57 4.98 10.57
CA LEU A 227 -15.68 3.69 9.90
C LEU A 227 -15.19 2.55 10.82
N CYS A 228 -14.06 2.76 11.51
CA CYS A 228 -13.51 1.79 12.45
C CYS A 228 -14.43 1.62 13.67
N ASP A 229 -14.89 2.73 14.26
CA ASP A 229 -15.81 2.73 15.40
C ASP A 229 -17.10 1.98 15.10
N LYS A 230 -17.72 2.22 13.94
CA LYS A 230 -18.96 1.53 13.52
C LYS A 230 -18.78 0.02 13.38
N LYS A 231 -17.57 -0.45 13.16
CA LYS A 231 -17.22 -1.87 13.01
C LYS A 231 -16.58 -2.47 14.26
N GLY A 232 -16.33 -1.67 15.30
CA GLY A 232 -15.67 -2.12 16.52
C GLY A 232 -14.17 -2.41 16.33
N ILE A 233 -13.55 -1.80 15.32
CA ILE A 233 -12.13 -1.95 14.99
C ILE A 233 -11.34 -0.87 15.73
N GLN A 234 -10.19 -1.22 16.30
CA GLN A 234 -9.30 -0.23 16.91
C GLN A 234 -8.48 0.48 15.83
N LEU A 235 -8.55 1.81 15.78
CA LEU A 235 -7.71 2.60 14.88
C LEU A 235 -6.47 3.10 15.63
N VAL A 236 -5.29 2.78 15.09
CA VAL A 236 -3.98 3.27 15.58
C VAL A 236 -3.39 4.19 14.51
N LEU A 237 -2.98 5.38 14.94
CA LEU A 237 -2.26 6.32 14.10
C LEU A 237 -0.76 6.13 14.33
N ILE A 238 0.02 6.12 13.26
CA ILE A 238 1.48 6.08 13.35
C ILE A 238 2.11 7.12 12.44
N LYS A 239 3.32 7.55 12.79
CA LYS A 239 4.26 8.15 11.85
C LYS A 239 5.47 7.22 11.74
N ALA A 240 5.76 6.71 10.55
CA ALA A 240 6.93 5.86 10.32
C ALA A 240 8.25 6.65 10.52
N PRO A 241 9.38 5.98 10.87
CA PRO A 241 10.63 6.62 11.24
C PRO A 241 11.45 7.13 10.04
N SER A 242 10.82 7.89 9.14
CA SER A 242 11.46 8.50 7.97
C SER A 242 12.01 9.89 8.29
N LEU A 243 13.29 10.13 7.98
CA LEU A 243 13.95 11.43 8.19
C LEU A 243 13.63 12.44 7.09
N TYR A 244 13.12 11.96 5.96
CA TYR A 244 12.63 12.75 4.84
C TYR A 244 11.40 12.04 4.26
N PRO A 245 10.41 12.76 3.69
CA PRO A 245 10.19 14.20 3.84
C PRO A 245 10.03 14.61 5.30
N TYR A 246 10.36 15.86 5.62
CA TYR A 246 10.38 16.32 7.00
C TYR A 246 8.97 16.27 7.62
N TRP A 247 8.89 15.71 8.82
CA TRP A 247 7.72 15.78 9.69
C TRP A 247 7.97 16.90 10.71
N TYR A 248 7.09 17.90 10.75
CA TYR A 248 7.29 19.10 11.56
C TYR A 248 6.71 18.89 12.97
N ASP A 249 7.32 19.52 13.97
CA ASP A 249 6.82 19.47 15.36
C ASP A 249 5.36 19.93 15.42
N GLU A 250 4.96 20.97 14.66
CA GLU A 250 3.58 21.44 14.60
C GLU A 250 2.60 20.40 14.01
N TRP A 251 3.08 19.55 13.11
CA TRP A 251 2.30 18.44 12.55
C TRP A 251 2.16 17.30 13.54
N ASP A 252 3.20 17.05 14.33
CA ASP A 252 3.20 16.03 15.36
C ASP A 252 2.26 16.41 16.51
N ASP A 253 2.40 17.64 17.03
CA ASP A 253 1.50 18.22 18.04
C ASP A 253 0.03 18.14 17.59
N ALA A 254 -0.24 18.42 16.31
CA ALA A 254 -1.60 18.35 15.77
C ALA A 254 -2.15 16.91 15.73
N MET A 255 -1.31 15.90 15.48
CA MET A 255 -1.72 14.50 15.50
C MET A 255 -1.86 13.96 16.94
N GLU A 256 -1.02 14.42 17.87
CA GLU A 256 -1.20 14.14 19.30
C GLU A 256 -2.53 14.71 19.82
N ASP A 257 -2.83 15.98 19.54
CA ASP A 257 -4.06 16.64 19.93
C ASP A 257 -5.29 15.92 19.35
N TYR A 258 -5.25 15.60 18.04
CA TYR A 258 -6.32 14.86 17.37
C TYR A 258 -6.51 13.47 18.00
N ALA A 259 -5.43 12.73 18.22
CA ALA A 259 -5.52 11.40 18.83
C ALA A 259 -6.10 11.46 20.25
N ASN A 260 -5.71 12.46 21.05
CA ASN A 260 -6.25 12.67 22.39
C ASN A 260 -7.75 13.02 22.37
N GLU A 261 -8.19 13.89 21.46
CA GLU A 261 -9.61 14.26 21.31
C GLU A 261 -10.49 13.05 20.94
N HIS A 262 -9.96 12.16 20.09
CA HIS A 262 -10.67 10.99 19.59
C HIS A 262 -10.39 9.70 20.38
N ASN A 263 -9.59 9.76 21.45
CA ASN A 263 -9.13 8.61 22.25
C ASN A 263 -8.43 7.51 21.40
N LEU A 264 -7.63 7.94 20.43
CA LEU A 264 -6.84 7.06 19.58
C LEU A 264 -5.42 6.89 20.14
N LYS A 265 -4.80 5.76 19.83
CA LYS A 265 -3.36 5.58 20.03
C LYS A 265 -2.64 6.27 18.87
N TYR A 266 -1.74 7.20 19.18
CA TYR A 266 -0.77 7.74 18.23
C TYR A 266 0.65 7.39 18.65
N ILE A 267 1.50 7.01 17.69
CA ILE A 267 2.93 6.74 17.91
C ILE A 267 3.73 7.39 16.78
N ASN A 268 4.54 8.38 17.12
CA ASN A 268 5.57 8.87 16.23
C ASN A 268 6.85 8.03 16.41
N PHE A 269 7.14 7.14 15.46
CA PHE A 269 8.30 6.24 15.58
C PHE A 269 9.64 6.96 15.41
N LEU A 270 9.65 8.20 14.92
CA LEU A 270 10.89 9.00 14.90
C LEU A 270 11.44 9.20 16.32
N ASP A 271 10.56 9.41 17.31
CA ASP A 271 10.93 9.63 18.71
C ASP A 271 11.36 8.33 19.42
N CYS A 272 11.04 7.17 18.83
CA CYS A 272 11.37 5.86 19.40
C CYS A 272 12.59 5.20 18.72
N THR A 273 13.27 5.86 17.78
CA THR A 273 14.34 5.24 16.97
C THR A 273 15.48 4.64 17.80
N GLU A 274 15.89 5.29 18.88
CA GLU A 274 16.92 4.77 19.81
C GLU A 274 16.43 3.51 20.56
N GLU A 275 15.17 3.52 21.03
CA GLU A 275 14.57 2.39 21.76
C GLU A 275 14.35 1.17 20.85
N ILE A 276 13.98 1.41 19.59
CA ILE A 276 13.86 0.38 18.55
C ILE A 276 15.24 -0.14 18.14
N GLY A 277 16.29 0.67 18.29
CA GLY A 277 17.65 0.34 17.86
C GLY A 277 17.87 0.51 16.35
N ILE A 278 17.18 1.49 15.74
CA ILE A 278 17.36 1.84 14.33
C ILE A 278 18.72 2.54 14.15
N ASP A 279 19.57 1.96 13.31
CA ASP A 279 20.81 2.56 12.87
C ASP A 279 20.65 3.03 11.41
N PHE A 280 20.41 4.33 11.24
CA PHE A 280 20.25 4.97 9.92
C PHE A 280 21.47 4.85 8.99
N SER A 281 22.61 4.31 9.46
CA SER A 281 23.74 3.98 8.62
C SER A 281 23.67 2.59 7.99
N THR A 282 22.87 1.68 8.55
CA THR A 282 22.73 0.29 8.09
C THR A 282 21.32 -0.13 7.78
N ASP A 283 20.31 0.55 8.33
CA ASP A 283 18.92 0.08 8.36
C ASP A 283 18.02 0.80 7.35
N THR A 284 18.59 1.54 6.39
CA THR A 284 17.86 2.22 5.32
C THR A 284 18.47 1.93 3.97
N TYR A 285 17.64 1.80 2.94
CA TYR A 285 18.11 1.52 1.58
C TYR A 285 18.13 2.76 0.67
N ASP A 286 17.64 3.92 1.13
CA ASP A 286 17.47 5.12 0.31
C ASP A 286 17.89 6.44 1.00
N ALA A 287 18.81 6.37 1.96
CA ALA A 287 19.36 7.51 2.70
C ALA A 287 18.38 8.16 3.68
N GLY A 288 17.57 7.35 4.38
CA GLY A 288 16.75 7.79 5.52
C GLY A 288 15.28 7.98 5.23
N LEU A 289 14.81 7.67 4.02
CA LEU A 289 13.41 7.81 3.65
C LEU A 289 12.64 6.54 4.07
N HIS A 290 13.20 5.36 3.80
CA HIS A 290 12.62 4.07 4.15
C HIS A 290 13.64 3.12 4.78
N LEU A 291 13.14 2.28 5.68
CA LEU A 291 13.89 1.20 6.28
C LEU A 291 14.13 0.10 5.23
N ASN A 292 15.25 -0.58 5.36
CA ASN A 292 15.45 -1.88 4.74
C ASN A 292 14.89 -2.99 5.64
N VAL A 293 15.01 -4.23 5.20
CA VAL A 293 14.48 -5.41 5.90
C VAL A 293 14.94 -5.49 7.36
N TYR A 294 16.21 -5.17 7.65
CA TYR A 294 16.75 -5.24 9.01
C TYR A 294 16.16 -4.17 9.92
N GLY A 295 15.96 -2.95 9.41
CA GLY A 295 15.25 -1.90 10.14
C GLY A 295 13.78 -2.25 10.35
N ALA A 296 13.13 -2.78 9.32
CA ALA A 296 11.71 -3.12 9.35
C ALA A 296 11.39 -4.26 10.32
N GLU A 297 12.28 -5.24 10.46
CA GLU A 297 12.21 -6.29 11.48
C GLU A 297 12.31 -5.71 12.89
N LYS A 298 13.25 -4.78 13.15
CA LYS A 298 13.37 -4.11 14.46
C LYS A 298 12.12 -3.29 14.80
N LEU A 299 11.59 -2.53 13.84
CA LEU A 299 10.36 -1.76 14.04
C LEU A 299 9.17 -2.69 14.30
N ALA A 300 9.03 -3.77 13.55
CA ALA A 300 7.97 -4.76 13.74
C ALA A 300 8.07 -5.45 15.11
N HIS A 301 9.27 -5.80 15.57
CA HIS A 301 9.51 -6.33 16.92
C HIS A 301 8.95 -5.37 17.99
N TYR A 302 9.38 -4.10 17.94
CA TYR A 302 8.97 -3.09 18.91
C TYR A 302 7.46 -2.81 18.86
N PHE A 303 6.91 -2.67 17.64
CA PHE A 303 5.52 -2.32 17.46
C PHE A 303 4.58 -3.49 17.79
N GLY A 304 4.94 -4.72 17.40
CA GLY A 304 4.17 -5.93 17.73
C GLY A 304 3.99 -6.09 19.23
N LYS A 305 5.05 -5.89 20.02
CA LYS A 305 4.95 -5.85 21.48
C LYS A 305 4.00 -4.76 21.97
N THR A 306 4.13 -3.54 21.43
CA THR A 306 3.28 -2.40 21.82
C THR A 306 1.81 -2.68 21.54
N LEU A 307 1.50 -3.34 20.42
CA LEU A 307 0.16 -3.77 20.05
C LEU A 307 -0.38 -4.83 21.00
N MET A 308 0.41 -5.88 21.28
CA MET A 308 0.02 -6.95 22.21
C MET A 308 -0.21 -6.45 23.65
N ASP A 309 0.53 -5.42 24.07
CA ASP A 309 0.33 -4.78 25.38
C ASP A 309 -0.93 -3.89 25.42
N SER A 310 -1.43 -3.44 24.26
CA SER A 310 -2.51 -2.45 24.14
C SER A 310 -3.87 -3.06 23.77
N TYR A 311 -3.89 -4.18 23.05
CA TYR A 311 -5.10 -4.72 22.42
C TYR A 311 -5.20 -6.23 22.56
N GLU A 312 -6.43 -6.74 22.45
CA GLU A 312 -6.71 -8.16 22.32
C GLU A 312 -6.84 -8.52 20.84
N PHE A 313 -6.25 -9.66 20.46
CA PHE A 313 -6.24 -10.14 19.07
C PHE A 313 -6.90 -11.49 18.95
N THR A 314 -7.53 -11.72 17.80
CA THR A 314 -8.06 -13.04 17.43
C THR A 314 -6.90 -14.03 17.28
N ASP A 315 -6.97 -15.19 17.94
CA ASP A 315 -5.91 -16.21 17.92
C ASP A 315 -5.95 -17.05 16.62
N TYR A 316 -5.50 -16.44 15.53
CA TYR A 316 -5.34 -17.12 14.25
C TYR A 316 -4.15 -18.09 14.22
N ALA A 317 -3.19 -17.96 15.14
CA ALA A 317 -2.05 -18.88 15.25
C ALA A 317 -2.46 -20.31 15.67
N SER A 318 -3.70 -20.47 16.15
CA SER A 318 -4.30 -21.78 16.43
C SER A 318 -4.96 -22.46 15.22
N ASP A 319 -5.12 -21.76 14.10
CA ASP A 319 -5.73 -22.28 12.86
C ASP A 319 -4.67 -22.89 11.93
N GLU A 320 -4.77 -24.20 11.65
CA GLU A 320 -3.80 -24.94 10.83
C GLU A 320 -3.67 -24.39 9.40
N GLU A 321 -4.76 -23.90 8.80
CA GLU A 321 -4.71 -23.35 7.44
C GLU A 321 -4.04 -21.97 7.42
N VAL A 322 -4.26 -21.15 8.45
CA VAL A 322 -3.57 -19.87 8.59
C VAL A 322 -2.08 -20.10 8.82
N VAL A 323 -1.72 -21.01 9.74
CA VAL A 323 -0.32 -21.33 10.01
C VAL A 323 0.39 -21.78 8.74
N LYS A 324 -0.22 -22.68 7.96
CA LYS A 324 0.36 -23.15 6.71
C LYS A 324 0.52 -22.04 5.67
N HIS A 325 -0.46 -21.13 5.55
CA HIS A 325 -0.34 -19.96 4.67
C HIS A 325 0.84 -19.08 5.06
N TRP A 326 1.00 -18.81 6.35
CA TRP A 326 2.13 -18.01 6.84
C TRP A 326 3.47 -18.73 6.75
N GLU A 327 3.53 -20.06 6.90
CA GLU A 327 4.76 -20.83 6.62
C GLU A 327 5.24 -20.63 5.17
N GLU A 328 4.33 -20.54 4.20
CA GLU A 328 4.66 -20.23 2.80
C GLU A 328 5.18 -18.79 2.66
N ILE A 329 4.53 -17.80 3.30
CA ILE A 329 4.96 -16.40 3.28
C ILE A 329 6.35 -16.22 3.92
N VAL A 330 6.59 -16.81 5.10
CA VAL A 330 7.87 -16.76 5.82
C VAL A 330 8.98 -17.37 4.96
N LYS A 331 8.70 -18.53 4.36
CA LYS A 331 9.67 -19.18 3.48
C LYS A 331 10.03 -18.30 2.28
N ASP A 332 9.05 -17.73 1.59
CA ASP A 332 9.28 -16.86 0.44
C ASP A 332 10.05 -15.59 0.85
N TYR A 333 9.75 -15.04 2.05
CA TYR A 333 10.44 -13.89 2.64
C TYR A 333 11.92 -14.19 2.91
N ASP A 334 12.21 -15.32 3.56
CA ASP A 334 13.59 -15.73 3.86
C ASP A 334 14.39 -16.04 2.57
N GLU A 335 13.76 -16.68 1.59
CA GLU A 335 14.38 -16.97 0.29
C GLU A 335 14.71 -15.66 -0.46
N GLU A 336 13.80 -14.67 -0.45
CA GLU A 336 14.04 -13.37 -1.08
C GLU A 336 15.14 -12.58 -0.35
N LYS A 337 15.09 -12.52 0.98
CA LYS A 337 16.11 -11.85 1.80
C LYS A 337 17.50 -12.42 1.54
N ALA A 338 17.65 -13.75 1.60
CA ALA A 338 18.91 -14.42 1.33
C ALA A 338 19.39 -14.17 -0.11
N TYR A 339 18.48 -14.18 -1.09
CA TYR A 339 18.83 -13.89 -2.47
C TYR A 339 19.30 -12.44 -2.67
N GLN A 340 18.65 -11.46 -2.04
CA GLN A 340 19.08 -10.07 -2.08
C GLN A 340 20.45 -9.88 -1.42
N GLU A 341 20.72 -10.56 -0.29
CA GLU A 341 22.04 -10.60 0.35
C GLU A 341 23.11 -11.17 -0.58
N GLU A 342 22.86 -12.31 -1.24
CA GLU A 342 23.78 -12.91 -2.22
C GLU A 342 24.09 -11.95 -3.38
N LEU A 343 23.09 -11.24 -3.91
CA LEU A 343 23.29 -10.24 -4.96
C LEU A 343 24.15 -9.06 -4.49
N LEU A 344 23.97 -8.62 -3.25
CA LEU A 344 24.78 -7.54 -2.67
C LEU A 344 26.23 -7.99 -2.48
N GLU A 345 26.47 -9.24 -2.07
CA GLU A 345 27.82 -9.81 -1.98
C GLU A 345 28.49 -9.95 -3.36
N GLU A 346 27.75 -10.39 -4.39
CA GLU A 346 28.30 -10.63 -5.73
C GLU A 346 28.52 -9.31 -6.51
N TYR A 347 27.55 -8.39 -6.47
CA TYR A 347 27.51 -7.21 -7.34
C TYR A 347 27.68 -5.88 -6.61
N GLY A 348 27.44 -5.83 -5.29
CA GLY A 348 27.42 -4.59 -4.51
C GLY A 348 26.15 -3.74 -4.70
N TYR A 349 25.14 -4.24 -5.41
CA TYR A 349 23.84 -3.60 -5.61
C TYR A 349 22.77 -4.65 -5.97
N LEU A 350 21.50 -4.32 -5.74
CA LEU A 350 20.37 -5.15 -6.17
C LEU A 350 20.06 -4.91 -7.65
N LYS A 351 20.22 -5.94 -8.48
CA LYS A 351 19.94 -5.84 -9.92
C LYS A 351 18.46 -6.10 -10.17
N GLY A 352 17.72 -5.07 -10.58
CA GLY A 352 16.29 -5.16 -10.87
C GLY A 352 15.37 -4.66 -9.75
N TYR A 353 15.93 -3.93 -8.78
CA TYR A 353 15.21 -3.20 -7.75
C TYR A 353 15.65 -1.73 -7.75
#